data_AF-A0A842YML1-F1
#
_entry.id   AF-A0A842YML1-F1
#
_cell.length_a   1.000
_cell.length_b   1.000
_cell.length_c   1.000
_cell.angle_alpha   90.00
_cell.angle_beta   90.00
_cell.angle_gamma   90.00
#
_symmetry.space_group_name_H-M   'P 1'
#
loop_
_entity.id
_entity.type
_entity.pdbx_description
1 polymer ?
#
loop_
_entity_poly.entity_id
_entity_poly.type
_entity_poly.pdbx_seq_one_letter_code
_entity_poly.pdbx_strand_id
1 'polypeptide(L)'
;FRTMLNSPYGRLMRAIRENEVTVGSVGKNVVGIRRNILMFASGVTALSGTLLAFYFSFVVEANYQRAFWTYWPWLMLILGGPGNNAGTFLGCALIVAMRRIIIVNKWVLESLFFFPIAYFEAVLLGLLLIGVIMFRPNGLIPEKLLYIPGVNYTLMVQEEVEVDWTGSTNVKRGFSSGIQGIFNVLGGKKDKEEKE
;
A
#
# COMPACT_ATOMS: atom_id res chain seq x y z
N PHE A 1 12.13 5.23 4.99
CA PHE A 1 10.90 5.27 4.16
C PHE A 1 10.16 6.61 4.18
N ARG A 2 9.92 7.28 5.33
CA ARG A 2 9.15 8.54 5.40
C ARG A 2 9.60 9.64 4.44
N THR A 3 10.91 9.89 4.34
CA THR A 3 11.46 10.94 3.48
C THR A 3 11.24 10.66 1.99
N MET A 4 11.29 9.39 1.57
CA MET A 4 11.10 8.97 0.19
C MET A 4 9.63 9.07 -0.25
N LEU A 5 8.70 8.69 0.63
CA LEU A 5 7.25 8.80 0.37
C LEU A 5 6.77 10.25 0.29
N ASN A 6 7.35 11.15 1.10
CA ASN A 6 7.01 12.58 1.08
C ASN A 6 7.72 13.37 -0.03
N SER A 7 8.60 12.74 -0.81
CA SER A 7 9.28 13.38 -1.93
C SER A 7 8.29 13.73 -3.06
N PRO A 8 8.58 14.75 -3.89
CA PRO A 8 7.70 15.12 -5.01
C PRO A 8 7.38 13.95 -5.94
N TYR A 9 8.36 13.06 -6.16
CA TYR A 9 8.20 11.88 -7.00
C TYR A 9 7.30 10.82 -6.34
N GLY A 10 7.49 10.56 -5.03
CA GLY A 10 6.62 9.63 -4.28
C GLY A 10 5.17 10.09 -4.22
N ARG A 11 4.93 11.40 -4.03
CA ARG A 11 3.58 11.98 -4.06
C ARG A 11 2.92 11.83 -5.43
N LEU A 12 3.68 12.00 -6.50
CA LEU A 12 3.20 11.85 -7.87
C LEU A 12 2.82 10.40 -8.19
N MET A 13 3.60 9.42 -7.76
CA MET A 13 3.23 8.00 -7.91
C MET A 13 1.91 7.67 -7.23
N ARG A 14 1.72 8.18 -6.02
CA ARG A 14 0.49 7.96 -5.27
C ARG A 14 -0.70 8.64 -5.92
N ALA A 15 -0.55 9.87 -6.41
CA ALA A 15 -1.59 10.56 -7.16
C ALA A 15 -1.99 9.80 -8.44
N ILE A 16 -1.02 9.23 -9.17
CA ILE A 16 -1.28 8.40 -10.36
C ILE A 16 -2.08 7.14 -9.99
N ARG A 17 -1.85 6.54 -8.82
CA ARG A 17 -2.60 5.37 -8.34
C ARG A 17 -4.06 5.70 -8.01
N GLU A 18 -4.34 6.88 -7.45
CA GLU A 18 -5.69 7.31 -7.09
C GLU A 18 -6.51 7.75 -8.31
N ASN A 19 -5.96 8.64 -9.15
CA ASN A 19 -6.65 9.11 -10.35
C ASN A 19 -5.65 9.60 -11.41
N GLU A 20 -5.47 8.79 -12.46
CA GLU A 20 -4.57 9.12 -13.57
C GLU A 20 -5.08 10.29 -14.43
N VAL A 21 -6.40 10.46 -14.57
CA VAL A 21 -7.02 11.51 -15.39
C VAL A 21 -6.74 12.88 -14.79
N THR A 22 -6.86 13.01 -13.46
CA THR A 22 -6.54 14.25 -12.73
C THR A 22 -5.06 14.60 -12.83
N VAL A 23 -4.16 13.62 -12.79
CA VAL A 23 -2.73 13.89 -12.94
C VAL A 23 -2.39 14.33 -14.37
N GLY A 24 -3.07 13.74 -15.37
CA GLY A 24 -2.95 14.12 -16.76
C GLY A 24 -3.44 15.55 -17.04
N SER A 25 -4.54 15.99 -16.44
CA SER A 25 -5.09 17.34 -16.64
C SER A 25 -4.19 18.46 -16.09
N VAL A 26 -3.33 18.15 -15.11
CA VAL A 26 -2.32 19.08 -14.56
C VAL A 26 -1.06 19.14 -15.46
N GLY A 27 -1.05 18.42 -16.60
CA GLY A 27 0.05 18.43 -17.56
C GLY A 27 1.23 17.54 -17.16
N LYS A 28 1.05 16.60 -16.22
CA LYS A 28 2.08 15.63 -15.85
C LYS A 28 2.03 14.41 -16.77
N ASN A 29 3.18 14.00 -17.30
CA ASN A 29 3.28 12.83 -18.16
C ASN A 29 3.17 11.52 -17.35
N VAL A 30 1.95 10.98 -17.27
CA VAL A 30 1.64 9.72 -16.57
C VAL A 30 2.38 8.53 -17.19
N VAL A 31 2.44 8.45 -18.53
CA VAL A 31 3.04 7.33 -19.27
C VAL A 31 4.55 7.24 -19.00
N GLY A 32 5.25 8.37 -19.03
CA GLY A 32 6.69 8.42 -18.77
C GLY A 32 7.06 7.94 -17.37
N ILE A 33 6.27 8.33 -16.36
CA ILE A 33 6.49 7.91 -14.97
C ILE A 33 6.20 6.42 -14.81
N ARG A 34 5.08 5.93 -15.37
CA ARG A 34 4.73 4.50 -15.36
C ARG A 34 5.83 3.65 -16.00
N ARG A 35 6.38 4.10 -17.14
CA ARG A 35 7.50 3.44 -17.83
C ARG A 35 8.73 3.31 -16.92
N ASN A 36 9.09 4.39 -16.24
CA ASN A 36 10.27 4.40 -15.36
C ASN A 36 10.08 3.47 -14.14
N ILE A 37 8.88 3.45 -13.55
CA ILE A 37 8.56 2.55 -12.43
C ILE A 37 8.62 1.09 -12.88
N LEU A 38 8.04 0.79 -14.06
CA LEU A 38 8.04 -0.56 -14.61
C LEU A 38 9.47 -1.03 -14.89
N MET A 39 10.30 -0.22 -15.53
CA MET A 39 11.71 -0.55 -15.79
C MET A 39 12.47 -0.85 -14.49
N PHE A 40 12.26 -0.05 -13.43
CA PHE A 40 12.89 -0.28 -12.14
C PHE A 40 12.42 -1.60 -11.49
N ALA A 41 11.11 -1.84 -11.45
CA ALA A 41 10.53 -3.06 -10.87
C ALA A 41 10.95 -4.32 -11.64
N SER A 42 10.95 -4.27 -12.97
CA SER A 42 11.42 -5.36 -13.82
C SER A 42 12.90 -5.64 -13.61
N GLY A 43 13.74 -4.61 -13.45
CA GLY A 43 15.17 -4.79 -13.16
C GLY A 43 15.43 -5.54 -11.85
N VAL A 44 14.73 -5.16 -10.77
CA VAL A 44 14.85 -5.84 -9.47
C VAL A 44 14.33 -7.28 -9.54
N THR A 45 13.21 -7.50 -10.23
CA THR A 45 12.61 -8.84 -10.39
C THR A 45 13.50 -9.75 -11.24
N ALA A 46 14.08 -9.23 -12.32
CA ALA A 46 15.01 -9.95 -13.17
C ALA A 46 16.24 -10.41 -12.38
N LEU A 47 16.83 -9.53 -11.57
CA LEU A 47 17.97 -9.89 -10.72
C LEU A 47 17.63 -11.04 -9.76
N SER A 48 16.46 -10.99 -9.11
CA SER A 48 15.99 -12.07 -8.23
C SER A 48 15.76 -13.38 -8.99
N GLY A 49 15.18 -13.32 -10.19
CA GLY A 49 14.93 -14.49 -11.03
C GLY A 49 16.21 -15.14 -11.55
N THR A 50 17.18 -14.34 -11.97
CA THR A 50 18.50 -14.82 -12.41
C THR A 50 19.25 -15.51 -11.27
N LEU A 51 19.22 -14.95 -10.06
CA LEU A 51 19.82 -15.59 -8.88
C LEU A 51 19.19 -16.94 -8.57
N LEU A 52 17.86 -17.03 -8.67
CA LEU A 52 17.12 -18.27 -8.46
C LEU A 52 17.47 -19.33 -9.50
N ALA A 53 17.60 -18.94 -10.77
CA ALA A 53 17.99 -19.82 -11.85
C ALA A 53 19.40 -20.39 -11.63
N PHE A 54 20.35 -19.55 -11.19
CA PHE A 54 21.69 -20.02 -10.83
C PHE A 54 21.67 -20.96 -9.63
N TYR A 55 20.82 -20.70 -8.63
CA TYR A 55 20.71 -21.56 -7.45
C TYR A 55 20.23 -22.97 -7.79
N PHE A 56 19.21 -23.09 -8.64
CA PHE A 56 18.67 -24.41 -9.01
C PHE A 56 19.46 -25.09 -10.13
N SER A 57 20.21 -24.37 -10.95
CA SER A 57 20.97 -24.88 -12.11
C SER A 57 20.13 -25.60 -13.20
N PHE A 58 18.84 -25.82 -12.97
CA PHE A 58 17.86 -26.33 -13.93
C PHE A 58 16.50 -25.68 -13.68
N VAL A 59 15.68 -25.63 -14.72
CA VAL A 59 14.31 -25.08 -14.66
C VAL A 59 13.36 -26.15 -15.13
N VAL A 60 12.48 -26.60 -14.24
CA VAL A 60 11.45 -27.60 -14.53
C VAL A 60 10.09 -27.04 -14.13
N GLU A 61 9.13 -27.08 -15.05
CA GLU A 61 7.79 -26.50 -14.88
C GLU A 61 7.05 -27.04 -13.65
N ALA A 62 7.26 -28.32 -13.31
CA ALA A 62 6.64 -28.96 -12.16
C ALA A 62 6.97 -28.29 -10.80
N ASN A 63 8.09 -27.57 -10.71
CA ASN A 63 8.47 -26.85 -9.49
C ASN A 63 7.75 -25.49 -9.32
N TYR A 64 7.15 -24.97 -10.39
CA TYR A 64 6.48 -23.67 -10.41
C TYR A 64 4.99 -23.78 -10.12
N GLN A 65 4.65 -24.50 -9.04
CA GLN A 65 3.26 -24.66 -8.65
C GLN A 65 2.64 -23.33 -8.21
N ARG A 66 1.44 -23.03 -8.73
CA ARG A 66 0.73 -21.75 -8.51
C ARG A 66 0.51 -21.43 -7.03
N ALA A 67 0.30 -22.47 -6.21
CA ALA A 67 0.12 -22.33 -4.77
C ALA A 67 1.31 -21.63 -4.10
N PHE A 68 2.54 -22.04 -4.44
CA PHE A 68 3.76 -21.51 -3.82
C PHE A 68 4.21 -20.18 -4.40
N TRP A 69 4.05 -19.98 -5.71
CA TRP A 69 4.62 -18.83 -6.41
C TRP A 69 3.66 -17.65 -6.59
N THR A 70 2.34 -17.86 -6.49
CA THR A 70 1.35 -16.79 -6.65
C THR A 70 0.61 -16.52 -5.35
N TYR A 71 0.00 -17.54 -4.74
CA TYR A 71 -0.91 -17.31 -3.61
C TYR A 71 -0.18 -16.89 -2.33
N TRP A 72 0.98 -17.49 -2.03
CA TRP A 72 1.77 -17.10 -0.86
C TRP A 72 2.28 -15.65 -0.92
N PRO A 73 2.92 -15.16 -2.01
CA PRO A 73 3.31 -13.75 -2.11
C PRO A 73 2.11 -12.80 -2.01
N TRP A 74 0.98 -13.16 -2.61
CA TRP A 74 -0.26 -12.37 -2.50
C TRP A 74 -0.77 -12.30 -1.06
N LEU A 75 -0.78 -13.42 -0.34
CA LEU A 75 -1.15 -13.48 1.07
C LEU A 75 -0.27 -12.55 1.91
N MET A 76 1.05 -12.63 1.73
CA MET A 76 2.02 -11.78 2.43
C MET A 76 1.76 -10.29 2.18
N LEU A 77 1.45 -9.94 0.92
CA LEU A 77 1.19 -8.56 0.51
C LEU A 77 -0.14 -8.02 1.04
N ILE A 78 -1.22 -8.81 0.97
CA ILE A 78 -2.54 -8.43 1.49
C ILE A 78 -2.47 -8.27 3.02
N LEU A 79 -1.84 -9.22 3.72
CA LEU A 79 -1.70 -9.17 5.17
C LEU A 79 -0.92 -7.92 5.62
N GLY A 80 0.14 -7.57 4.89
CA GLY A 80 0.90 -6.36 5.17
C GLY A 80 0.17 -5.05 4.85
N GLY A 81 -0.77 -5.07 3.91
CA GLY A 81 -1.59 -3.92 3.51
C GLY A 81 -1.09 -3.20 2.25
N PRO A 82 -2.00 -2.85 1.31
CA PRO A 82 -1.64 -2.13 0.10
C PRO A 82 -1.30 -0.67 0.43
N GLY A 83 -0.12 -0.20 0.02
CA GLY A 83 0.28 1.22 0.14
C GLY A 83 1.20 1.56 1.30
N ASN A 84 1.62 0.60 2.12
CA ASN A 84 2.64 0.82 3.15
C ASN A 84 3.74 -0.24 3.14
N ASN A 85 4.93 0.14 2.67
CA ASN A 85 6.10 -0.74 2.57
C ASN A 85 6.50 -1.39 3.91
N ALA A 86 6.31 -0.68 5.03
CA ALA A 86 6.64 -1.22 6.35
C ALA A 86 5.63 -2.30 6.79
N GLY A 87 4.35 -2.12 6.44
CA GLY A 87 3.31 -3.11 6.65
C GLY A 87 3.55 -4.36 5.80
N THR A 88 3.86 -4.17 4.51
CA THR A 88 4.23 -5.28 3.60
C THR A 88 5.41 -6.09 4.13
N PHE A 89 6.48 -5.43 4.60
CA PHE A 89 7.64 -6.12 5.15
C PHE A 89 7.30 -6.94 6.40
N LEU A 90 6.52 -6.37 7.33
CA LEU A 90 6.10 -7.06 8.54
C LEU A 90 5.15 -8.23 8.23
N GLY A 91 4.29 -8.08 7.22
CA GLY A 91 3.43 -9.15 6.75
C GLY A 91 4.19 -10.31 6.10
N CYS A 92 5.18 -10.01 5.25
CA CYS A 92 6.10 -11.01 4.73
C CYS A 92 6.84 -11.73 5.87
N ALA A 93 7.40 -10.98 6.83
CA ALA A 93 8.16 -11.55 7.94
C ALA A 93 7.31 -12.48 8.81
N LEU A 94 6.08 -12.08 9.15
CA LEU A 94 5.16 -12.87 9.97
C LEU A 94 4.79 -14.19 9.28
N ILE A 95 4.37 -14.11 8.02
CA ILE A 95 3.98 -15.29 7.25
C ILE A 95 5.16 -16.24 7.03
N VAL A 96 6.34 -15.71 6.69
CA VAL A 96 7.55 -16.53 6.50
C VAL A 96 7.95 -17.19 7.82
N ALA A 97 7.91 -16.46 8.95
CA ALA A 97 8.21 -17.01 10.26
C ALA A 97 7.22 -18.12 10.63
N MET A 98 5.92 -17.90 10.47
CA MET A 98 4.88 -18.89 10.70
C MET A 98 5.11 -20.14 9.85
N ARG A 99 5.36 -19.98 8.55
CA ARG A 99 5.64 -21.09 7.65
C ARG A 99 6.90 -21.85 8.05
N ARG A 100 7.96 -21.14 8.46
CA ARG A 100 9.21 -21.76 8.93
C ARG A 100 8.97 -22.58 10.20
N ILE A 101 8.18 -22.08 11.14
CA ILE A 101 7.82 -22.80 12.38
C ILE A 101 7.07 -24.09 12.05
N ILE A 102 6.13 -24.05 11.09
CA ILE A 102 5.37 -25.23 10.66
C ILE A 102 6.29 -26.28 10.02
N ILE A 103 7.21 -25.87 9.16
CA ILE A 103 8.15 -26.78 8.50
C ILE A 103 9.14 -27.38 9.50
N VAL A 104 9.63 -26.61 10.47
CA VAL A 104 10.56 -27.10 11.49
C VAL A 104 9.88 -28.11 12.42
N ASN A 105 8.62 -27.87 12.79
CA ASN A 105 7.85 -28.77 13.65
C ASN A 105 7.08 -29.86 12.89
N LYS A 106 7.46 -30.15 11.64
CA LYS A 106 6.77 -31.12 10.76
C LYS A 106 6.60 -32.48 11.44
N TRP A 107 7.62 -32.97 12.12
CA TRP A 107 7.61 -34.27 12.80
C TRP A 107 6.56 -34.37 13.92
N VAL A 108 6.30 -33.28 14.63
CA VAL A 108 5.29 -33.24 15.70
C VAL A 108 3.88 -33.12 15.10
N LEU A 109 3.73 -32.35 14.02
CA LEU A 109 2.45 -32.21 13.32
C LEU A 109 2.02 -33.50 12.59
N GLU A 110 2.96 -34.25 12.01
CA GLU A 110 2.67 -35.55 11.39
C GLU A 110 2.13 -36.56 12.41
N SER A 111 2.60 -36.48 13.66
CA SER A 111 2.09 -37.35 14.73
C SER A 111 0.71 -36.94 15.24
N LEU A 112 0.27 -35.70 15.02
CA LEU A 112 -1.00 -35.17 15.53
C LEU A 112 -2.11 -35.19 14.45
N PHE A 113 -1.75 -35.07 13.17
CA PHE A 113 -2.68 -35.05 12.05
C PHE A 113 -2.43 -36.23 11.09
N PHE A 114 -3.46 -37.04 10.84
CA PHE A 114 -3.43 -38.25 9.99
C PHE A 114 -3.27 -38.01 8.47
N PHE A 115 -2.90 -36.80 8.01
CA PHE A 115 -2.82 -36.45 6.59
C PHE A 115 -1.49 -35.78 6.21
N PRO A 116 -1.05 -35.85 4.92
CA PRO A 116 0.20 -35.24 4.48
C PRO A 116 0.24 -33.72 4.68
N ILE A 117 1.37 -33.19 5.18
CA ILE A 117 1.56 -31.75 5.46
C ILE A 117 1.29 -30.86 4.24
N ALA A 118 1.53 -31.36 3.02
CA ALA A 118 1.30 -30.60 1.80
C ALA A 118 -0.15 -30.10 1.66
N TYR A 119 -1.12 -30.92 2.07
CA TYR A 119 -2.54 -30.53 2.03
C TYR A 119 -2.88 -29.57 3.17
N PHE A 120 -2.29 -29.78 4.36
CA PHE A 120 -2.47 -28.88 5.49
C PHE A 120 -1.97 -27.46 5.17
N GLU A 121 -0.80 -27.33 4.53
CA GLU A 121 -0.24 -26.05 4.13
C GLU A 121 -1.15 -25.29 3.15
N ALA A 122 -1.76 -26.00 2.19
CA ALA A 122 -2.70 -25.42 1.24
C ALA A 122 -4.01 -24.98 1.91
N VAL A 123 -4.56 -25.80 2.82
CA VAL A 123 -5.77 -25.46 3.60
C VAL A 123 -5.51 -24.26 4.51
N LEU A 124 -4.36 -24.25 5.19
CA LEU A 124 -3.93 -23.16 6.06
C LEU A 124 -3.78 -21.86 5.27
N LEU A 125 -3.19 -21.91 4.07
CA LEU A 125 -3.13 -20.76 3.18
C LEU A 125 -4.52 -20.20 2.89
N GLY A 126 -5.47 -21.06 2.50
CA GLY A 126 -6.83 -20.64 2.18
C GLY A 126 -7.53 -20.03 3.40
N LEU A 127 -7.40 -20.66 4.56
CA LEU A 127 -7.97 -20.17 5.81
C LEU A 127 -7.36 -18.82 6.22
N LEU A 128 -6.05 -18.67 6.09
CA LEU A 128 -5.35 -17.42 6.39
C LEU A 128 -5.78 -16.32 5.42
N LEU A 129 -5.92 -16.63 4.13
CA LEU A 129 -6.37 -15.67 3.12
C LEU A 129 -7.77 -15.15 3.45
N ILE A 130 -8.70 -16.05 3.78
CA ILE A 130 -10.07 -15.69 4.21
C ILE A 130 -10.01 -14.86 5.49
N GLY A 131 -9.22 -15.29 6.48
CA GLY A 131 -9.06 -14.59 7.76
C GLY A 131 -8.55 -13.16 7.58
N VAL A 132 -7.54 -12.95 6.73
CA VAL A 132 -6.98 -11.61 6.48
C VAL A 132 -8.01 -10.69 5.84
N ILE A 133 -8.72 -11.18 4.82
CA ILE A 133 -9.76 -10.41 4.12
C ILE A 133 -10.89 -10.05 5.09
N MET A 134 -11.25 -10.96 6.00
CA MET A 134 -12.33 -10.76 6.97
C MET A 134 -11.95 -9.78 8.09
N PHE A 135 -10.78 -9.95 8.71
CA PHE A 135 -10.43 -9.16 9.90
C PHE A 135 -9.92 -7.75 9.56
N ARG A 136 -9.16 -7.57 8.48
CA ARG A 136 -8.49 -6.28 8.18
C ARG A 136 -8.31 -6.09 6.66
N PRO A 137 -9.35 -5.69 5.90
CA PRO A 137 -9.23 -5.44 4.46
C PRO A 137 -8.24 -4.32 4.09
N ASN A 138 -7.96 -3.42 5.04
CA ASN A 138 -6.97 -2.35 4.89
C ASN A 138 -5.53 -2.75 5.30
N GLY A 139 -5.31 -4.04 5.65
CA GLY A 139 -4.02 -4.58 6.10
C GLY A 139 -3.65 -4.26 7.56
N LEU A 140 -2.47 -4.72 7.98
CA LEU A 140 -1.95 -4.51 9.34
C LEU A 140 -1.67 -3.02 9.64
N ILE A 141 -1.08 -2.29 8.69
CA ILE A 141 -0.72 -0.88 8.86
C ILE A 141 -1.36 -0.05 7.74
N PRO A 142 -2.43 0.71 8.01
CA PRO A 142 -3.12 1.49 6.98
C PRO A 142 -2.22 2.58 6.40
N GLU A 143 -2.50 2.94 5.15
CA GLU A 143 -1.76 3.96 4.43
C GLU A 143 -1.89 5.32 5.13
N LYS A 144 -0.75 5.97 5.39
CA LYS A 144 -0.74 7.29 6.03
C LYS A 144 -1.20 8.36 5.05
N LEU A 145 -1.95 9.36 5.49
CA LEU A 145 -2.35 10.50 4.65
C LEU A 145 -1.12 11.26 4.10
N LEU A 146 -1.28 11.79 2.89
CA LEU A 146 -0.23 12.43 2.11
C LEU A 146 0.08 13.80 2.73
N TYR A 147 1.34 14.03 3.14
CA TYR A 147 1.74 15.32 3.71
C TYR A 147 2.06 16.32 2.59
N ILE A 148 1.22 17.35 2.47
CA ILE A 148 1.42 18.47 1.56
C ILE A 148 2.01 19.63 2.37
N PRO A 149 3.25 20.07 2.08
CA PRO A 149 3.85 21.20 2.79
C PRO A 149 3.01 22.46 2.54
N GLY A 150 2.64 23.17 3.61
CA GLY A 150 1.85 24.40 3.55
C GLY A 150 0.33 24.21 3.51
N VAL A 151 -0.17 22.97 3.59
CA VAL A 151 -1.61 22.68 3.55
C VAL A 151 -2.00 21.77 4.71
N ASN A 152 -2.87 22.26 5.61
CA ASN A 152 -3.39 21.48 6.72
C ASN A 152 -4.67 20.75 6.29
N TYR A 153 -4.55 19.45 6.00
CA TYR A 153 -5.66 18.62 5.51
C TYR A 153 -6.83 18.52 6.49
N THR A 154 -6.58 18.65 7.79
CA THR A 154 -7.63 18.61 8.82
C THR A 154 -8.64 19.76 8.66
N LEU A 155 -8.23 20.88 8.07
CA LEU A 155 -9.10 22.03 7.83
C LEU A 155 -9.92 21.92 6.53
N MET A 156 -9.48 21.12 5.54
CA MET A 156 -10.22 20.90 4.29
C MET A 156 -11.20 19.72 4.37
N VAL A 157 -10.91 18.71 5.21
CA VAL A 157 -11.80 17.56 5.43
C VAL A 157 -13.07 17.94 6.22
N GLN A 158 -13.09 19.12 6.87
CA GLN A 158 -14.27 19.64 7.58
C GLN A 158 -15.39 20.14 6.66
N GLU A 159 -15.16 20.22 5.35
CA GLU A 159 -16.24 20.50 4.42
C GLU A 159 -17.01 19.19 4.19
N GLU A 160 -17.96 18.89 5.10
CA GLU A 160 -18.98 17.89 4.84
C GLU A 160 -19.75 18.33 3.60
N VAL A 161 -19.46 17.66 2.48
CA VAL A 161 -20.26 17.83 1.27
C VAL A 161 -21.59 17.12 1.54
N GLU A 162 -22.62 17.89 1.88
CA GLU A 162 -24.00 17.40 1.93
C GLU A 162 -24.39 16.99 0.49
N VAL A 163 -24.39 15.68 0.24
CA VAL A 163 -24.71 15.12 -1.09
C VAL A 163 -26.22 15.05 -1.23
N ASP A 164 -26.83 16.09 -1.80
CA ASP A 164 -28.24 16.07 -2.18
C ASP A 164 -28.38 15.41 -3.56
N TRP A 165 -28.96 14.20 -3.61
CA TRP A 165 -29.09 13.36 -4.81
C TRP A 165 -30.22 13.81 -5.74
N THR A 166 -30.94 14.88 -5.39
CA THR A 166 -32.24 15.22 -5.99
C THR A 166 -32.30 16.58 -6.67
N GLY A 167 -31.18 17.32 -6.79
CA GLY A 167 -31.21 18.68 -7.34
C GLY A 167 -29.93 19.12 -8.06
N SER A 168 -30.10 20.00 -9.05
CA SER A 168 -29.00 20.74 -9.67
C SER A 168 -28.21 21.49 -8.60
N THR A 169 -26.90 21.24 -8.53
CA THR A 169 -25.96 21.84 -7.58
C THR A 169 -26.12 23.36 -7.49
N ASN A 170 -26.77 23.84 -6.44
CA ASN A 170 -26.68 25.24 -6.03
C ASN A 170 -25.35 25.43 -5.29
N VAL A 171 -24.28 25.61 -6.07
CA VAL A 171 -23.00 26.05 -5.53
C VAL A 171 -23.20 27.48 -5.03
N LYS A 172 -23.46 27.65 -3.73
CA LYS A 172 -23.27 28.95 -3.07
C LYS A 172 -21.78 29.24 -3.11
N ARG A 173 -21.33 29.93 -4.16
CA ARG A 173 -20.02 30.57 -4.20
C ARG A 173 -19.98 31.63 -3.11
N GLY A 174 -19.59 31.24 -1.91
CA GLY A 174 -18.99 32.13 -0.92
C GLY A 174 -17.61 32.56 -1.40
N PHE A 175 -17.57 33.23 -2.56
CA PHE A 175 -16.37 33.89 -3.07
C PHE A 175 -16.14 35.13 -2.21
N SER A 176 -15.49 34.95 -1.05
CA SER A 176 -14.78 36.04 -0.41
C SER A 176 -13.53 36.33 -1.24
N SER A 177 -13.75 37.09 -2.31
CA SER A 177 -12.74 37.89 -2.98
C SER A 177 -11.95 38.66 -1.93
N GLY A 178 -10.68 38.32 -1.75
CA GLY A 178 -9.84 39.11 -0.86
C GLY A 178 -8.45 38.53 -0.67
N ILE A 179 -7.47 39.32 -1.06
CA ILE A 179 -6.03 39.18 -0.76
C ILE A 179 -5.76 38.86 0.74
N GLN A 180 -6.74 39.10 1.63
CA GLN A 180 -6.73 38.72 3.05
C GLN A 180 -6.71 37.20 3.32
N GLY A 181 -7.33 36.37 2.47
CA GLY A 181 -7.35 34.91 2.69
C GLY A 181 -5.98 34.24 2.51
N ILE A 182 -5.16 34.77 1.60
CA ILE A 182 -3.79 34.30 1.36
C ILE A 182 -2.88 34.68 2.54
N PHE A 183 -3.12 35.82 3.19
CA PHE A 183 -2.31 36.30 4.32
C PHE A 183 -2.55 35.48 5.60
N ASN A 184 -3.79 35.04 5.86
CA ASN A 184 -4.09 34.18 7.02
C ASN A 184 -3.58 32.74 6.88
N VAL A 185 -3.40 32.25 5.64
CA VAL A 185 -2.77 30.93 5.40
C VAL A 185 -1.25 30.97 5.56
N LEU A 186 -0.63 32.15 5.40
CA LEU A 186 0.82 32.36 5.55
C LEU A 186 1.22 32.90 6.94
N GLY A 187 0.30 33.51 7.68
CA GLY A 187 0.56 34.24 8.93
C GLY A 187 0.29 33.45 10.22
N GLY A 188 0.82 32.23 10.35
CA GLY A 188 0.67 31.42 11.56
C GLY A 188 1.82 31.54 12.55
N LYS A 189 2.25 32.74 12.95
CA LYS A 189 3.22 32.91 14.07
C LYS A 189 3.32 34.34 14.62
N LYS A 190 2.43 34.69 15.55
CA LYS A 190 2.62 35.59 16.71
C LYS A 190 1.29 35.57 17.48
N ASP A 191 1.28 35.99 18.74
CA ASP A 191 0.13 35.95 19.66
C ASP A 191 0.08 34.69 20.55
N LYS A 192 1.24 34.35 21.12
CA LYS A 192 1.37 33.66 22.40
C LYS A 192 2.47 34.33 23.22
N GLU A 193 2.28 35.60 23.56
CA GLU A 193 3.13 36.35 24.50
C GLU A 193 2.37 37.64 24.83
N GLU A 194 1.42 37.55 25.75
CA GLU A 194 0.84 38.63 26.59
C GLU A 194 -0.49 38.14 27.16
N LYS A 195 -0.42 37.23 28.13
CA LYS A 195 -1.35 37.10 29.27
C LYS A 195 -0.71 36.13 30.26
N GLU A 196 0.29 36.62 30.98
CA GLU A 196 0.64 36.30 32.37
C GLU A 196 1.65 37.34 32.87
#